data_AF-A0AA42VG90-F1
#
_entry.id   AF-A0AA42VG90-F1
#
_cell.length_a   1.000
_cell.length_b   1.000
_cell.length_c   1.000
_cell.angle_alpha   90.00
_cell.angle_beta   90.00
_cell.angle_gamma   90.00
#
_symmetry.space_group_name_H-M   'P 1'
#
loop_
_entity.id
_entity.type
_entity.pdbx_description
1 polymer ?
#
loop_
_entity_poly.entity_id
_entity_poly.type
_entity_poly.pdbx_seq_one_letter_code
_entity_poly.pdbx_strand_id
1 'polypeptide(L)'
;MAKTFEQTSKQQADDIESSLKPEFEKHEKAIKKALDSSRQSISDAIQDQQKRIGWLLLKSWGVMLVSALLLLAATSGALWYQGSLIAERQATLETLGKKGGKLIFNKCEDKNGKIRLCIRMNMDEGKFGDDYMIPKGY
;
A
#
# COMPACT_ATOMS: atom_id res chain seq x y z
N MET A 1 54.52 -75.37 -20.98
CA MET A 1 54.62 -74.02 -21.58
C MET A 1 53.27 -73.28 -21.59
N ALA A 2 52.13 -73.95 -21.87
CA ALA A 2 50.81 -73.30 -21.79
C ALA A 2 50.38 -72.89 -20.37
N LYS A 3 50.59 -73.75 -19.35
CA LYS A 3 50.22 -73.45 -17.95
C LYS A 3 50.97 -72.26 -17.34
N THR A 4 52.21 -72.04 -17.76
CA THR A 4 53.02 -70.90 -17.31
C THR A 4 52.52 -69.59 -17.90
N PHE A 5 52.06 -69.56 -19.16
CA PHE A 5 51.45 -68.38 -19.75
C PHE A 5 50.13 -67.99 -19.08
N GLU A 6 49.32 -68.99 -18.73
CA GLU A 6 48.02 -68.79 -18.09
C GLU A 6 48.17 -68.21 -16.66
N GLN A 7 49.17 -68.68 -15.90
CA GLN A 7 49.50 -68.12 -14.60
C GLN A 7 50.07 -66.70 -14.71
N THR A 8 51.01 -66.45 -15.62
CA THR A 8 51.58 -65.10 -15.79
C THR A 8 50.55 -64.09 -16.29
N SER A 9 49.59 -64.51 -17.11
CA SER A 9 48.52 -63.64 -17.60
C SER A 9 47.50 -63.29 -16.52
N LYS A 10 47.13 -64.22 -15.64
CA LYS A 10 46.29 -63.92 -14.47
C LYS A 10 47.00 -62.99 -13.50
N GLN A 11 48.28 -63.22 -13.26
CA GLN A 11 49.07 -62.40 -12.34
C GLN A 11 49.24 -60.96 -12.87
N GLN A 12 49.45 -60.79 -14.18
CA GLN A 12 49.47 -59.46 -14.80
C GLN A 12 48.10 -58.77 -14.76
N ALA A 13 47.00 -59.51 -14.97
CA ALA A 13 45.67 -58.92 -14.87
C ALA A 13 45.37 -58.43 -13.45
N ASP A 14 45.73 -59.21 -12.43
CA ASP A 14 45.61 -58.82 -11.02
C ASP A 14 46.50 -57.61 -10.66
N ASP A 15 47.75 -57.57 -11.15
CA ASP A 15 48.65 -56.43 -10.91
C ASP A 15 48.16 -55.14 -11.57
N ILE A 16 47.63 -55.24 -12.80
CA ILE A 16 47.02 -54.13 -13.52
C ILE A 16 45.76 -53.65 -12.80
N GLU A 17 44.91 -54.58 -12.33
CA GLU A 17 43.71 -54.23 -11.56
C GLU A 17 44.05 -53.57 -10.21
N SER A 18 45.10 -54.05 -9.53
CA SER A 18 45.56 -53.48 -8.26
C SER A 18 46.18 -52.09 -8.42
N SER A 19 46.88 -51.84 -9.53
CA SER A 19 47.46 -50.53 -9.84
C SER A 19 46.44 -49.50 -10.35
N LEU A 20 45.34 -49.95 -10.97
CA LEU A 20 44.31 -49.04 -11.50
C LEU A 20 43.25 -48.64 -10.46
N LYS A 21 42.94 -49.50 -9.48
CA LYS A 21 42.03 -49.17 -8.36
C LYS A 21 42.34 -47.85 -7.65
N PRO A 22 43.58 -47.55 -7.23
CA PRO A 22 43.89 -46.29 -6.55
C PRO A 22 43.76 -45.07 -7.46
N GLU A 23 44.03 -45.20 -8.76
CA GLU A 23 43.82 -44.13 -9.75
C GLU A 23 42.32 -43.86 -9.95
N PHE A 24 41.49 -44.90 -10.07
CA PHE A 24 40.03 -44.76 -10.16
C PHE A 24 39.43 -44.17 -8.89
N GLU A 25 39.84 -44.61 -7.69
CA GLU A 25 39.39 -44.01 -6.43
C GLU A 25 39.77 -42.53 -6.32
N LYS A 26 40.96 -42.18 -6.79
CA LYS A 26 41.45 -40.79 -6.77
C LYS A 26 40.63 -39.92 -7.72
N HIS A 27 40.32 -40.42 -8.91
CA HIS A 27 39.41 -39.76 -9.85
C HIS A 27 37.99 -39.63 -9.28
N GLU A 28 37.46 -40.68 -8.65
CA GLU A 28 36.12 -40.66 -8.06
C GLU A 28 36.03 -39.66 -6.89
N LYS A 29 37.07 -39.60 -6.04
CA LYS A 29 37.18 -38.57 -4.99
C LYS A 29 37.28 -37.17 -5.56
N ALA A 30 38.05 -36.98 -6.62
CA ALA A 30 38.20 -35.67 -7.27
C ALA A 30 36.85 -35.21 -7.87
N ILE A 31 36.12 -36.10 -8.54
CA ILE A 31 34.80 -35.82 -9.09
C ILE A 31 33.81 -35.52 -7.97
N LYS A 32 33.74 -36.34 -6.92
CA LYS A 32 32.86 -36.08 -5.76
C LYS A 32 33.15 -34.73 -5.13
N LYS A 33 34.43 -34.37 -4.94
CA LYS A 33 34.82 -33.09 -4.34
C LYS A 33 34.48 -31.89 -5.23
N ALA A 34 34.67 -32.02 -6.54
CA ALA A 34 34.26 -31.00 -7.51
C ALA A 34 32.72 -30.83 -7.53
N LEU A 35 31.98 -31.94 -7.47
CA LEU A 35 30.52 -31.93 -7.45
C LEU A 35 29.96 -31.34 -6.16
N ASP A 36 30.55 -31.67 -5.01
CA ASP A 36 30.17 -31.12 -3.71
C ASP A 36 30.47 -29.62 -3.63
N SER A 37 31.66 -29.21 -4.10
CA SER A 37 32.03 -27.79 -4.22
C SER A 37 31.10 -27.01 -5.14
N SER A 38 30.69 -27.61 -6.26
CA SER A 38 29.73 -27.00 -7.19
C SER A 38 28.32 -26.92 -6.57
N ARG A 39 27.92 -27.93 -5.81
CA ARG A 39 26.64 -27.93 -5.08
C ARG A 39 26.62 -26.85 -3.99
N GLN A 40 27.71 -26.70 -3.26
CA GLN A 40 27.89 -25.66 -2.25
C GLN A 40 27.84 -24.26 -2.88
N SER A 41 28.57 -24.03 -3.98
CA SER A 41 28.59 -22.73 -4.63
C SER A 41 27.22 -22.35 -5.20
N ILE A 42 26.49 -23.30 -5.79
CA ILE A 42 25.12 -23.09 -6.26
C ILE A 42 24.19 -22.80 -5.07
N SER A 43 24.32 -23.54 -3.97
CA SER A 43 23.52 -23.31 -2.76
C SER A 43 23.75 -21.91 -2.18
N ASP A 44 25.01 -21.48 -2.05
CA ASP A 44 25.35 -20.14 -1.56
C ASP A 44 24.84 -19.05 -2.50
N ALA A 45 24.99 -19.24 -3.83
CA ALA A 45 24.49 -18.29 -4.81
C ALA A 45 22.95 -18.16 -4.75
N ILE A 46 22.21 -19.26 -4.58
CA ILE A 46 20.75 -19.25 -4.42
C ILE A 46 20.36 -18.52 -3.14
N GLN A 47 21.07 -18.76 -2.05
CA GLN A 47 20.76 -18.16 -0.75
C GLN A 47 21.02 -16.64 -0.75
N ASP A 48 22.08 -16.20 -1.43
CA ASP A 48 22.37 -14.77 -1.61
C ASP A 48 21.33 -14.08 -2.51
N GLN A 49 20.91 -14.76 -3.58
CA GLN A 49 19.83 -14.27 -4.43
C GLN A 49 18.48 -14.20 -3.70
N GLN A 50 18.14 -15.20 -2.87
CA GLN A 50 16.94 -15.14 -2.04
C GLN A 50 16.97 -13.96 -1.06
N LYS A 51 18.11 -13.69 -0.42
CA LYS A 51 18.27 -12.51 0.46
C LYS A 51 18.11 -11.21 -0.30
N ARG A 52 18.71 -11.08 -1.49
CA ARG A 52 18.55 -9.89 -2.34
C ARG A 52 17.11 -9.68 -2.79
N ILE A 53 16.43 -10.74 -3.25
CA ILE A 53 15.03 -10.67 -3.67
C ILE A 53 14.14 -10.29 -2.48
N GLY A 54 14.33 -10.94 -1.33
CA GLY A 54 13.60 -10.62 -0.10
C GLY A 54 13.79 -9.15 0.32
N TRP A 55 15.02 -8.65 0.28
CA TRP A 55 15.33 -7.26 0.61
C TRP A 55 14.73 -6.25 -0.37
N LEU A 56 14.77 -6.54 -1.67
CA LEU A 56 14.16 -5.70 -2.71
C LEU A 56 12.63 -5.66 -2.58
N LEU A 57 12.00 -6.81 -2.30
CA LEU A 57 10.56 -6.89 -2.07
C LEU A 57 10.16 -6.11 -0.82
N LEU A 58 10.90 -6.25 0.28
CA LEU A 58 10.65 -5.52 1.53
C LEU A 58 10.76 -4.00 1.33
N LYS A 59 11.78 -3.57 0.58
CA LYS A 59 12.00 -2.15 0.24
C LYS A 59 10.89 -1.61 -0.67
N SER A 60 10.43 -2.40 -1.65
CA SER A 60 9.35 -2.03 -2.56
C SER A 60 8.00 -1.91 -1.83
N TRP A 61 7.67 -2.91 -1.00
CA TRP A 61 6.45 -2.91 -0.18
C TRP A 61 6.46 -1.78 0.86
N GLY A 62 7.61 -1.50 1.47
CA GLY A 62 7.74 -0.38 2.42
C GLY A 62 7.40 0.97 1.78
N VAL A 63 7.93 1.23 0.58
CA VAL A 63 7.64 2.49 -0.15
C VAL A 63 6.18 2.57 -0.58
N MET A 64 5.58 1.45 -1.00
CA MET A 64 4.18 1.38 -1.42
C MET A 64 3.22 1.63 -0.24
N LEU A 65 3.49 1.04 0.93
CA LEU A 65 2.70 1.27 2.15
C LEU A 65 2.83 2.72 2.64
N VAL A 66 4.03 3.27 2.63
CA VAL A 66 4.27 4.66 3.03
C VAL A 66 3.52 5.63 2.12
N SER A 67 3.55 5.42 0.79
CA SER A 67 2.83 6.30 -0.13
C SER A 67 1.31 6.21 0.04
N ALA A 68 0.77 5.00 0.24
CA ALA A 68 -0.65 4.80 0.52
C ALA A 68 -1.08 5.49 1.83
N LEU A 69 -0.28 5.36 2.90
CA LEU A 69 -0.51 6.05 4.17
C LEU A 69 -0.50 7.58 4.02
N LEU A 70 0.43 8.12 3.24
CA LEU A 70 0.54 9.57 2.99
C LEU A 70 -0.69 10.11 2.26
N LEU A 71 -1.18 9.37 1.26
CA LEU A 71 -2.41 9.72 0.53
C LEU A 71 -3.66 9.66 1.43
N LEU A 72 -3.76 8.64 2.28
CA LEU A 72 -4.84 8.51 3.25
C LEU A 72 -4.80 9.62 4.31
N ALA A 73 -3.61 9.98 4.80
CA ALA A 73 -3.45 11.08 5.76
C ALA A 73 -3.85 12.44 5.15
N ALA A 74 -3.45 12.70 3.90
CA ALA A 74 -3.80 13.94 3.19
C ALA A 74 -5.31 14.07 2.96
N THR A 75 -5.97 12.98 2.56
CA THR A 75 -7.43 12.97 2.34
C THR A 75 -8.22 13.05 3.66
N SER A 76 -7.75 12.38 4.71
CA SER A 76 -8.36 12.43 6.04
C SER A 76 -8.26 13.82 6.68
N GLY A 77 -7.12 14.50 6.52
CA GLY A 77 -6.92 15.86 7.02
C GLY A 77 -7.88 16.87 6.37
N ALA A 78 -8.11 16.75 5.05
CA ALA A 78 -9.04 17.60 4.32
C ALA A 78 -10.51 17.39 4.75
N LEU A 79 -10.88 16.15 5.07
CA LEU A 79 -12.20 15.78 5.57
C LEU A 79 -12.46 16.34 6.97
N TRP A 80 -11.47 16.30 7.86
CA TRP A 80 -11.60 16.84 9.21
C TRP A 80 -11.79 18.36 9.21
N TYR A 81 -11.02 19.07 8.38
CA TYR A 81 -11.09 20.53 8.27
C TYR A 81 -12.43 21.01 7.71
N GLN A 82 -12.99 20.30 6.72
CA GLN A 82 -14.32 20.59 6.21
C GLN A 82 -15.41 20.19 7.22
N GLY A 83 -15.24 19.07 7.92
CA GLY A 83 -16.19 18.59 8.93
C GLY A 83 -16.34 19.52 10.13
N SER A 84 -15.23 20.08 10.65
CA SER A 84 -15.28 21.03 11.77
C SER A 84 -15.96 22.34 11.38
N LEU A 85 -15.75 22.83 10.16
CA LEU A 85 -16.39 24.04 9.65
C LEU A 85 -17.90 23.85 9.42
N ILE A 86 -18.31 22.66 8.94
CA ILE A 86 -19.74 22.31 8.78
C ILE A 86 -20.42 22.17 10.15
N ALA A 87 -19.76 21.57 11.14
CA ALA A 87 -20.28 21.45 12.50
C ALA A 87 -20.51 22.83 13.15
N GLU A 88 -19.56 23.76 12.98
CA GLU A 88 -19.70 25.14 13.46
C GLU A 88 -20.86 25.88 12.78
N ARG A 89 -21.00 25.72 11.46
CA ARG A 89 -22.10 26.33 10.69
C ARG A 89 -23.46 25.72 11.03
N GLN A 90 -23.55 24.41 11.27
CA GLN A 90 -24.80 23.76 11.72
C GLN A 90 -25.19 24.17 13.14
N ALA A 91 -24.26 24.23 14.09
CA ALA A 91 -24.54 24.70 15.44
C ALA A 91 -25.01 26.18 15.43
N THR A 92 -24.44 26.99 14.54
CA THR A 92 -24.86 28.37 14.33
C THR A 92 -26.27 28.43 13.73
N LEU A 93 -26.57 27.61 12.71
CA LEU A 93 -27.91 27.51 12.10
C LEU A 93 -28.98 26.98 13.07
N GLU A 94 -28.67 26.02 13.93
CA GLU A 94 -29.57 25.55 14.98
C GLU A 94 -29.77 26.60 16.08
N THR A 95 -28.71 27.35 16.42
CA THR A 95 -28.82 28.47 17.36
C THR A 95 -29.64 29.61 16.79
N LEU A 96 -29.49 29.92 15.49
CA LEU A 96 -30.34 30.86 14.75
C LEU A 96 -31.78 30.34 14.65
N GLY A 97 -31.97 29.04 14.40
CA GLY A 97 -33.29 28.39 14.36
C GLY A 97 -34.00 28.40 15.72
N LYS A 98 -33.26 28.17 16.82
CA LYS A 98 -33.78 28.25 18.20
C LYS A 98 -34.01 29.69 18.67
N LYS A 99 -33.24 30.66 18.18
CA LYS A 99 -33.42 32.09 18.43
C LYS A 99 -34.32 32.77 17.38
N GLY A 100 -35.22 32.02 16.73
CA GLY A 100 -36.31 32.56 15.90
C GLY A 100 -35.93 33.04 14.48
N GLY A 101 -34.70 32.83 14.02
CA GLY A 101 -34.20 33.28 12.71
C GLY A 101 -34.67 32.46 11.50
N LYS A 102 -35.87 31.87 11.52
CA LYS A 102 -36.41 31.14 10.36
C LYS A 102 -37.12 32.10 9.41
N LEU A 103 -36.36 33.04 8.85
CA LEU A 103 -36.86 33.98 7.85
C LEU A 103 -37.32 33.22 6.61
N ILE A 104 -38.60 33.38 6.23
CA ILE A 104 -39.14 32.78 5.01
C ILE A 104 -38.72 33.66 3.83
N PHE A 105 -37.65 33.26 3.16
CA PHE A 105 -37.17 33.90 1.94
C PHE A 105 -37.94 33.39 0.72
N ASN A 106 -38.43 34.29 -0.12
CA ASN A 106 -39.00 33.97 -1.43
C ASN A 106 -38.37 34.85 -2.52
N LYS A 107 -38.41 34.40 -3.77
CA LYS A 107 -37.98 35.19 -4.93
C LYS A 107 -39.17 35.98 -5.44
N CYS A 108 -39.15 37.31 -5.31
CA CYS A 108 -40.15 38.17 -5.94
C CYS A 108 -39.60 38.74 -7.23
N GLU A 109 -40.45 38.85 -8.24
CA GLU A 109 -40.15 39.61 -9.44
C GLU A 109 -40.63 41.06 -9.24
N ASP A 110 -39.72 42.01 -9.42
CA ASP A 110 -40.03 43.44 -9.45
C ASP A 110 -40.76 43.80 -10.76
N LYS A 111 -41.44 44.94 -10.82
CA LYS A 111 -42.19 45.42 -11.99
C LYS A 111 -41.34 45.56 -13.28
N ASN A 112 -40.02 45.54 -13.12
CA ASN A 112 -39.01 45.61 -14.18
C ASN A 112 -38.38 44.24 -14.51
N GLY A 113 -38.98 43.11 -14.10
CA GLY A 113 -38.49 41.76 -14.38
C GLY A 113 -37.24 41.35 -13.57
N LYS A 114 -36.84 42.14 -12.57
CA LYS A 114 -35.69 41.84 -11.71
C LYS A 114 -36.12 40.97 -10.53
N ILE A 115 -35.55 39.78 -10.44
CA ILE A 115 -35.79 38.86 -9.31
C ILE A 115 -34.99 39.35 -8.09
N ARG A 116 -35.68 39.63 -6.98
CA ARG A 116 -35.10 40.03 -5.69
C ARG A 116 -35.51 39.04 -4.59
N LEU A 117 -34.67 38.92 -3.57
CA LEU A 117 -34.98 38.13 -2.37
C LEU A 117 -35.93 38.94 -1.48
N CYS A 118 -37.09 38.38 -1.17
CA CYS A 118 -38.12 38.95 -0.32
C CYS A 118 -38.28 38.15 0.96
N ILE A 119 -38.62 38.83 2.04
CA ILE A 119 -39.06 38.23 3.31
C ILE A 119 -40.48 38.69 3.60
N ARG A 120 -41.32 37.79 4.13
CA ARG A 120 -42.66 38.17 4.58
C ARG A 120 -42.55 38.95 5.89
N MET A 121 -43.12 40.15 5.93
CA MET A 121 -43.25 40.95 7.16
C MET A 121 -44.64 40.75 7.77
N ASN A 122 -44.73 40.81 9.10
CA ASN A 122 -45.99 40.90 9.82
C ASN A 122 -46.48 42.35 9.73
N MET A 123 -47.50 42.59 8.91
CA MET A 123 -48.08 43.92 8.74
C MET A 123 -49.09 44.26 9.84
N ASP A 124 -49.50 43.26 10.65
CA ASP A 124 -50.51 43.43 11.70
C ASP A 124 -49.89 44.01 12.99
N GLU A 125 -48.61 43.71 13.26
CA GLU A 125 -47.87 44.25 14.41
C GLU A 125 -47.26 45.64 14.17
N GLY A 126 -47.34 46.14 12.93
CA GLY A 126 -46.88 47.46 12.57
C GLY A 126 -45.36 47.63 12.59
N LYS A 127 -44.91 48.89 12.55
CA LYS A 127 -43.48 49.25 12.60
C LYS A 127 -43.03 49.37 14.05
N PHE A 128 -41.88 48.80 14.37
CA PHE A 128 -41.19 49.03 15.63
C PHE A 128 -40.21 50.20 15.46
N GLY A 129 -40.58 51.36 15.99
CA GLY A 129 -39.82 52.60 15.76
C GLY A 129 -39.87 53.06 14.30
N ASP A 130 -38.88 53.85 13.88
CA ASP A 130 -38.89 54.48 12.55
C ASP A 130 -38.45 53.54 11.41
N ASP A 131 -37.63 52.52 11.71
CA ASP A 131 -36.88 51.78 10.70
C ASP A 131 -37.00 50.24 10.77
N TYR A 132 -37.70 49.69 11.78
CA TYR A 132 -37.79 48.23 11.95
C TYR A 132 -39.20 47.69 11.68
N MET A 133 -39.25 46.54 11.00
CA MET A 133 -40.46 45.74 10.77
C MET A 133 -40.21 44.29 11.18
N ILE A 134 -41.20 43.67 11.81
CA ILE A 134 -41.09 42.30 12.32
C ILE A 134 -41.38 41.32 11.17
N PRO A 135 -40.49 40.37 10.88
CA PRO A 135 -40.75 39.32 9.89
C PRO A 135 -41.83 38.34 10.38
N LYS A 136 -42.67 37.86 9.46
CA LYS A 136 -43.76 36.91 9.76
C LYS A 136 -43.17 35.53 10.09
N GLY A 137 -43.45 35.01 11.28
CA GLY A 137 -42.91 33.75 11.80
C GLY A 137 -42.07 33.89 13.08
N TYR A 138 -42.00 35.10 13.63
CA TYR A 138 -41.60 35.40 15.00
C TYR A 138 -42.82 35.59 15.89
#